data_AF-A0A7Y6AGG6-F1
#
_entry.id   AF-A0A7Y6AGG6-F1
#
_cell.length_a   1.000
_cell.length_b   1.000
_cell.length_c   1.000
_cell.angle_alpha   90.00
_cell.angle_beta   90.00
_cell.angle_gamma   90.00
#
_symmetry.space_group_name_H-M   'P 1'
#
loop_
_entity.id
_entity.type
_entity.pdbx_description
1 polymer ?
#
loop_
_entity_poly.entity_id
_entity_poly.type
_entity_poly.pdbx_seq_one_letter_code
_entity_poly.pdbx_strand_id
1 'polypeptide(L)' 'HGLGATGSPVLSRPWQLLGLPVVTVPVATAPGGLPLGVQLVGRPDAVPELFRAARWIEGVAAR' A
#
# COMPACT_ATOMS: atom_id res chain seq x y z
N HIS A 1 -1.92 -13.07 14.94
CA HIS A 1 -2.83 -12.05 14.37
C HIS A 1 -2.66 -12.03 12.86
N GLY A 2 -3.67 -12.46 12.12
CA GLY A 2 -3.62 -12.84 10.69
C GLY A 2 -4.46 -14.10 10.47
N LEU A 3 -4.81 -14.45 9.22
CA LEU A 3 -5.64 -15.57 8.70
C LEU A 3 -6.96 -15.93 9.45
N GLY A 4 -7.01 -15.91 10.78
CA GLY A 4 -8.21 -15.79 11.62
C GLY A 4 -8.47 -14.35 12.13
N ALA A 5 -7.72 -13.36 11.64
CA ALA A 5 -7.93 -11.93 11.90
C ALA A 5 -7.39 -11.09 10.72
N THR A 6 -7.71 -9.80 10.67
CA THR A 6 -7.33 -8.89 9.56
C THR A 6 -5.86 -8.49 9.53
N GLY A 7 -5.04 -9.02 10.45
CA GLY A 7 -3.63 -8.65 10.60
C GLY A 7 -3.42 -7.51 11.60
N SER A 8 -2.17 -7.08 11.75
CA SER A 8 -1.81 -5.97 12.64
C SER A 8 -1.89 -4.64 11.88
N PRO A 9 -2.67 -3.65 12.35
CA PRO A 9 -2.83 -2.37 11.66
C PRO A 9 -1.71 -1.35 11.98
N VAL A 10 -0.59 -1.79 12.57
CA VAL A 10 0.54 -0.90 12.93
C VAL A 10 1.12 -0.18 11.71
N LEU A 11 1.09 -0.84 10.56
CA LEU A 11 1.48 -0.28 9.27
C LEU A 11 0.30 0.38 8.57
N SER A 12 -0.70 0.93 9.26
CA SER A 12 -1.83 1.63 8.62
C SER A 12 -2.45 2.72 9.49
N ARG A 13 -2.44 2.51 10.81
CA ARG A 13 -2.98 3.46 11.79
C ARG A 13 -2.43 4.90 11.69
N PRO A 14 -1.11 5.14 11.49
CA PRO A 14 -0.59 6.50 11.56
C PRO A 14 -1.23 7.43 10.52
N TRP A 15 -1.31 7.02 9.26
CA TRP A 15 -1.87 7.85 8.19
C TRP A 15 -3.40 7.84 8.14
N GLN A 16 -4.06 6.79 8.62
CA GLN A 16 -5.51 6.79 8.81
C GLN A 16 -5.91 7.86 9.83
N LEU A 17 -5.17 7.94 10.94
CA LEU A 17 -5.40 8.98 11.96
C LEU A 17 -5.19 10.39 11.39
N LEU A 18 -4.17 10.57 10.55
CA LEU A 18 -3.85 11.84 9.91
C LEU A 18 -4.75 12.18 8.71
N GLY A 19 -5.64 11.27 8.29
CA GLY A 19 -6.49 11.47 7.11
C GLY A 19 -5.72 11.63 5.80
N LEU A 20 -4.51 11.07 5.70
CA LEU A 20 -3.66 11.23 4.52
C LEU A 20 -4.13 10.34 3.36
N PRO A 21 -4.03 10.81 2.09
CA PRO A 21 -4.27 9.95 0.93
C PRO A 21 -3.30 8.78 0.90
N VAL A 22 -3.84 7.56 0.70
CA VAL A 22 -3.06 6.33 0.61
C VAL A 22 -3.52 5.49 -0.56
N VAL A 23 -2.57 4.92 -1.30
CA VAL A 23 -2.79 3.92 -2.35
C VAL A 23 -1.98 2.68 -2.02
N THR A 24 -2.60 1.50 -2.08
CA THR A 24 -1.92 0.22 -1.93
C THR A 24 -1.71 -0.41 -3.31
N VAL A 25 -0.47 -0.76 -3.63
CA VAL A 25 -0.09 -1.42 -4.89
C VAL A 25 0.36 -2.85 -4.60
N PRO A 26 -0.19 -3.90 -5.24
CA PRO A 26 0.37 -5.24 -5.17
C PRO A 26 1.76 -5.27 -5.80
N VAL A 27 2.74 -5.88 -5.14
CA VAL A 27 4.13 -5.87 -5.62
C VAL A 27 4.79 -7.24 -5.69
N ALA A 28 4.29 -8.25 -4.98
CA ALA A 28 4.86 -9.58 -4.99
C ALA A 28 3.90 -10.63 -4.44
N THR A 29 4.29 -11.89 -4.53
CA THR A 29 3.72 -12.99 -3.76
C THR A 29 4.75 -13.45 -2.74
N ALA A 30 4.38 -13.45 -1.47
CA ALA A 30 5.22 -13.92 -0.39
C ALA A 30 5.39 -15.45 -0.45
N PRO A 31 6.46 -16.01 0.15
CA PRO A 31 6.57 -17.44 0.39
C PRO A 31 5.30 -17.96 1.08
N GLY A 32 4.63 -18.95 0.47
CA GLY A 32 3.32 -19.43 0.92
C GLY A 32 2.13 -18.92 0.12
N GLY A 33 2.36 -18.18 -0.97
CA GLY A 33 1.30 -17.83 -1.94
C GLY A 33 0.44 -16.63 -1.57
N LEU A 34 0.76 -15.94 -0.46
CA LEU A 34 0.00 -14.77 -0.03
C LEU A 34 0.43 -13.51 -0.79
N PRO A 35 -0.50 -12.65 -1.22
CA PRO A 35 -0.16 -11.40 -1.90
C PRO A 35 0.55 -10.43 -0.94
N LEU A 36 1.58 -9.76 -1.44
CA LEU A 36 2.28 -8.67 -0.76
C LEU A 36 2.00 -7.35 -1.50
N GLY A 37 1.62 -6.32 -0.75
CA GLY A 37 1.41 -4.97 -1.28
C GLY A 37 2.22 -3.93 -0.52
N VAL A 38 2.47 -2.79 -1.17
CA VAL A 38 3.13 -1.62 -0.60
C VAL A 38 2.13 -0.47 -0.54
N GLN A 39 2.12 0.25 0.58
CA GLN A 39 1.29 1.45 0.76
C GLN A 39 2.13 2.69 0.47
N LEU A 40 1.66 3.49 -0.48
CA LEU A 40 2.18 4.82 -0.74
C LEU A 40 1.29 5.82 0.00
N VAL A 41 1.91 6.72 0.78
CA VAL A 41 1.23 7.79 1.50
C VAL A 41 1.59 9.11 0.83
N GLY A 42 0.58 9.85 0.37
CA GLY A 42 0.74 11.11 -0.33
C GLY A 42 0.31 12.31 0.49
N ARG A 43 0.57 13.51 -0.04
CA ARG A 43 0.02 14.76 0.50
C ARG A 43 -1.40 15.00 -0.08
N PRO A 44 -2.33 15.60 0.67
CA PRO A 44 -3.70 15.88 0.20
C PRO A 44 -3.76 16.72 -1.08
N ASP A 45 -2.80 17.63 -1.28
CA ASP A 45 -2.71 18.54 -2.42
C ASP A 45 -2.02 17.91 -3.66
N ALA A 46 -1.52 16.68 -3.55
CA ALA A 46 -0.69 16.03 -4.57
C ALA A 46 -1.15 14.59 -4.89
N VAL A 47 -2.46 14.36 -4.88
CA VAL A 47 -3.07 13.06 -5.21
C VAL A 47 -2.72 12.57 -6.63
N PRO A 48 -2.65 13.43 -7.67
CA PRO A 48 -2.21 12.98 -8.99
C PRO A 48 -0.78 12.40 -8.99
N GLU A 49 0.13 13.00 -8.23
CA GLU A 49 1.51 12.54 -8.07
C GLU A 49 1.56 11.19 -7.34
N LEU A 50 0.72 11.01 -6.32
CA LEU A 50 0.57 9.72 -5.62
C LEU A 50 0.15 8.61 -6.60
N PHE A 51 -0.82 8.87 -7.47
CA PHE A 51 -1.24 7.89 -8.49
C PHE A 51 -0.17 7.65 -9.56
N ARG A 52 0.57 8.68 -9.99
CA ARG A 52 1.70 8.50 -10.92
C ARG A 52 2.78 7.60 -10.32
N ALA A 53 3.12 7.81 -9.05
CA ALA A 53 4.07 6.96 -8.34
C ALA A 53 3.55 5.53 -8.20
N ALA A 54 2.27 5.34 -7.85
CA ALA A 54 1.65 4.02 -7.75
C ALA A 54 1.69 3.25 -9.09
N ARG A 55 1.35 3.93 -10.21
CA ARG A 55 1.43 3.36 -11.56
C ARG A 55 2.84 2.98 -11.97
N TRP A 56 3.83 3.78 -11.59
CA TRP A 56 5.22 3.46 -11.85
C TRP A 56 5.67 2.23 -11.07
N ILE A 57 5.35 2.15 -9.77
CA ILE A 57 5.66 0.99 -8.92
C ILE A 57 5.00 -0.28 -9.46
N GLU A 58 3.73 -0.21 -9.84
CA GLU A 58 3.01 -1.32 -10.47
C GLU A 58 3.74 -1.84 -11.71
N GLY A 59 4.20 -0.93 -12.58
CA GLY A 59 4.95 -1.30 -13.79
C GLY A 59 6.35 -1.87 -13.54
N VAL A 60 7.00 -1.52 -12.42
CA VAL A 60 8.28 -2.11 -12.01
C VAL A 60 8.08 -3.47 -11.34
N ALA A 61 7.03 -3.61 -10.53
CA ALA A 61 6.74 -4.84 -9.78
C ALA A 61 6.07 -5.93 -10.62
N ALA A 62 5.45 -5.59 -11.74
CA ALA A 62 4.91 -6.56 -12.71
C ALA A 62 5.99 -7.21 -13.59
N ARG A 63 7.28 -6.89 -13.38
CA ARG A 63 8.44 -7.51 -14.05
C ARG A 63 9.12 -8.49 -13.11
#